data_AF-A0A355R9U3-F1
#
_entry.id   AF-A0A355R9U3-F1
#
_cell.length_a   1.000
_cell.length_b   1.000
_cell.length_c   1.000
_cell.angle_alpha   90.00
_cell.angle_beta   90.00
_cell.angle_gamma   90.00
#
_symmetry.space_group_name_H-M   'P 1'
#
loop_
_entity.id
_entity.type
_entity.pdbx_description
1 polymer ?
#
loop_
_entity_poly.entity_id
_entity_poly.type
_entity_poly.pdbx_seq_one_letter_code
_entity_poly.pdbx_strand_id
1 'polypeptide(L)' 'MPLSNVQILFEDAAILVINKPTLLLSVPGRAEDNKDCLITRLQENGYPDALIVHRLDW' A
#
# COMPACT_ATOMS: atom_id res chain seq x y z
N MET A 1 -2.04 -10.75 -0.50
CA MET A 1 -2.23 -10.93 0.98
C MET A 1 -3.46 -10.15 1.45
N PRO A 2 -4.25 -10.61 2.45
CA PRO A 2 -5.41 -9.84 2.91
C PRO A 2 -5.00 -8.47 3.47
N LEU A 3 -5.80 -7.43 3.20
CA LEU A 3 -5.64 -6.07 3.73
C LEU A 3 -5.93 -5.95 5.24
N SER A 4 -5.85 -7.04 6.01
CA SER A 4 -6.36 -7.12 7.39
C SER A 4 -5.76 -6.09 8.36
N ASN A 5 -4.66 -5.42 8.00
CA ASN A 5 -4.07 -4.29 8.75
C ASN A 5 -3.88 -3.00 7.91
N VAL A 6 -4.47 -2.90 6.72
CA VAL A 6 -4.41 -1.71 5.86
C VAL A 6 -5.78 -1.06 5.84
N GLN A 7 -5.96 -0.01 6.64
CA GLN A 7 -7.22 0.70 6.74
C GLN A 7 -7.30 1.82 5.70
N ILE A 8 -8.39 1.82 4.92
CA ILE A 8 -8.76 2.90 4.01
C ILE A 8 -9.51 3.96 4.83
N LEU A 9 -8.98 5.17 4.88
CA LEU A 9 -9.61 6.32 5.55
C LEU A 9 -10.54 7.09 4.61
N PHE A 10 -10.21 7.11 3.32
CA PHE A 10 -11.00 7.74 2.27
C PHE A 10 -10.76 7.03 0.93
N GLU A 11 -11.82 6.94 0.13
CA GLU A 11 -11.82 6.34 -1.20
C GLU A 11 -12.83 7.04 -2.10
N ASP A 12 -12.38 7.41 -3.29
CA ASP A 12 -13.24 7.78 -4.40
C ASP A 12 -12.65 7.28 -5.73
N ALA A 13 -13.22 7.71 -6.86
CA ALA A 13 -12.78 7.28 -8.19
C ALA A 13 -11.36 7.78 -8.58
N ALA A 14 -10.81 8.74 -7.85
CA ALA A 14 -9.53 9.39 -8.17
C ALA A 14 -8.43 9.07 -7.16
N ILE A 15 -8.74 8.99 -5.86
CA ILE A 15 -7.73 8.87 -4.80
C ILE A 15 -8.10 7.87 -3.70
N LEU A 16 -7.05 7.37 -3.05
CA LEU A 16 -7.11 6.57 -1.83
C LEU A 16 -6.30 7.27 -0.74
N VAL A 17 -6.87 7.39 0.46
CA VAL A 17 -6.14 7.81 1.67
C VAL A 17 -6.04 6.61 2.60
N ILE A 18 -4.81 6.19 2.87
CA ILE A 18 -4.53 4.97 3.62
C ILE A 18 -3.91 5.29 4.96
N ASN A 19 -4.44 4.70 6.03
CA ASN A 19 -3.76 4.62 7.32
C ASN A 19 -2.69 3.51 7.24
N LYS A 20 -1.47 3.87 6.84
CA LYS A 20 -0.36 2.91 6.68
C LYS A 20 0.05 2.37 8.06
N PRO A 21 0.06 1.04 8.28
CA PRO A 21 0.58 0.48 9.52
C PRO A 21 2.09 0.74 9.65
N THR A 22 2.57 0.73 10.91
CA THR A 22 4.00 0.71 11.21
C THR A 22 4.65 -0.56 10.66
N LEU A 23 5.94 -0.49 10.31
CA LEU A 23 6.74 -1.62 9.79
C LEU A 23 6.26 -2.16 8.44
N LEU A 24 5.55 -1.36 7.65
CA LEU A 24 5.16 -1.68 6.28
C LEU A 24 5.78 -0.67 5.32
N LEU A 25 6.54 -1.15 4.34
CA LEU A 25 7.11 -0.31 3.29
C LEU A 25 5.99 0.33 2.45
N SER A 26 6.16 1.59 2.01
CA SER A 26 5.20 2.19 1.06
C SER A 26 5.32 1.61 -0.36
N VAL A 27 6.55 1.28 -0.79
CA VAL A 27 6.88 0.78 -2.13
C VAL A 27 7.78 -0.45 -2.02
N PRO A 28 7.91 -1.28 -3.07
CA PRO A 28 8.74 -2.47 -3.01
C PRO A 28 10.20 -2.13 -2.70
N GLY A 29 10.78 -2.83 -1.74
CA GLY A 29 12.20 -2.75 -1.44
C GLY A 29 13.07 -3.39 -2.53
N ARG A 30 14.39 -3.17 -2.41
CA ARG A 30 15.38 -3.73 -3.34
C ARG A 30 15.58 -5.24 -3.17
N ALA A 31 15.64 -5.70 -1.91
CA ALA A 31 15.77 -7.12 -1.59
C ALA A 31 14.50 -7.89 -2.00
N GLU A 32 14.68 -9.16 -2.38
CA GLU A 32 13.59 -10.03 -2.82
C GLU A 32 12.54 -10.22 -1.71
N ASP A 33 13.00 -10.31 -0.47
CA ASP A 33 12.11 -10.48 0.69
C ASP A 33 11.33 -9.19 1.04
N ASN A 34 11.67 -8.05 0.43
CA ASN A 34 11.05 -6.75 0.70
C ASN A 34 10.01 -6.33 -0.35
N LYS A 35 9.42 -7.28 -1.09
CA LYS A 35 8.36 -6.98 -2.07
C LYS A 35 6.98 -6.82 -1.44
N ASP A 36 6.78 -7.34 -0.23
CA ASP A 36 5.57 -7.09 0.54
C ASP A 36 5.56 -5.65 1.07
N CYS A 37 4.68 -4.83 0.53
CA CYS A 37 4.59 -3.40 0.82
C CYS A 37 3.15 -2.91 0.59
N LEU A 38 2.87 -1.65 0.95
CA LEU A 38 1.52 -1.09 0.83
C LEU A 38 0.99 -1.16 -0.61
N ILE A 39 1.78 -0.72 -1.60
CA ILE A 39 1.29 -0.63 -2.97
C ILE A 39 1.02 -2.01 -3.59
N THR A 40 1.87 -3.01 -3.34
CA THR A 40 1.64 -4.37 -3.85
C THR A 40 0.41 -4.99 -3.22
N ARG A 41 0.20 -4.78 -1.90
CA ARG A 41 -1.04 -5.22 -1.24
C ARG A 41 -2.28 -4.55 -1.84
N LEU A 42 -2.28 -3.25 -2.12
CA LEU A 42 -3.44 -2.59 -2.75
C LEU A 42 -3.71 -3.14 -4.16
N GLN A 43 -2.66 -3.25 -4.98
CA GLN A 43 -2.77 -3.72 -6.36
C GLN A 43 -3.26 -5.19 -6.45
N GLU A 44 -2.82 -6.04 -5.53
CA GLU A 44 -3.28 -7.43 -5.43
C GLU A 44 -4.72 -7.57 -4.89
N ASN A 45 -5.27 -6.54 -4.24
CA ASN A 45 -6.54 -6.61 -3.52
C ASN A 45 -7.56 -5.55 -3.99
N GLY A 46 -7.73 -5.42 -5.31
CA GLY A 46 -8.85 -4.67 -5.90
C GLY A 46 -8.50 -3.26 -6.39
N TYR A 47 -7.25 -2.81 -6.24
CA TYR A 47 -6.79 -1.51 -6.72
C TYR A 47 -5.61 -1.64 -7.69
N PRO A 48 -5.75 -2.37 -8.81
CA PRO A 48 -4.63 -2.71 -9.70
C PRO A 48 -3.93 -1.48 -10.30
N ASP A 49 -4.66 -0.39 -10.50
CA ASP A 49 -4.14 0.86 -11.08
C ASP A 49 -3.65 1.87 -10.01
N ALA A 50 -3.67 1.52 -8.73
CA ALA A 50 -3.19 2.41 -7.68
C ALA A 50 -1.71 2.75 -7.88
N LEU A 51 -1.36 4.01 -7.67
CA LEU A 51 0.01 4.53 -7.74
C LEU A 51 0.36 5.31 -6.47
N ILE A 52 1.61 5.20 -6.02
CA ILE A 52 2.12 5.97 -4.87
C ILE A 52 2.58 7.36 -5.33
N VAL A 53 2.03 8.41 -4.73
CA VAL A 53 2.42 9.81 -5.00
C VAL A 53 3.28 10.43 -3.89
N HIS A 54 3.25 9.86 -2.68
CA HIS A 54 4.15 10.20 -1.58
C HIS A 54 4.40 8.98 -0.69
N ARG A 55 5.49 8.98 0.08
CA ARG A 55 5.89 7.83 0.92
C ARG A 55 5.96 8.23 2.38
N LEU A 56 5.78 7.23 3.24
CA LEU A 56 6.10 7.30 4.66
C LEU A 56 7.24 6.31 4.93
N ASP A 57 8.04 6.59 5.94
CA ASP A 57 9.11 5.68 6.35
C ASP A 57 8.53 4.35 6.85
N TRP A 58 9.41 3.35 6.85
CA TRP A 58 9.11 1.99 7.28
C TRP A 58 8.69 1.97 8.76
#